data_AF-A0A9X8E5W5-F1
#
_entry.id   AF-A0A9X8E5W5-F1
#
_cell.length_a   1.000
_cell.length_b   1.000
_cell.length_c   1.000
_cell.angle_alpha   90.00
_cell.angle_beta   90.00
_cell.angle_gamma   90.00
#
_symmetry.space_group_name_H-M   'P 1'
#
loop_
_entity.id
_entity.type
_entity.pdbx_description
1 polymer ?
#
loop_
_entity_poly.entity_id
_entity_poly.type
_entity_poly.pdbx_seq_one_letter_code
_entity_poly.pdbx_strand_id
1 'polypeptide(L)'
;MTTLWCLVVNDGSILPIEIDKANHVQTLKQLVREHQKYKFHQDRLDLFVAKKSGTWLQWRSYDVQALRTDEKTDVVQELLQNRRMGSFYRIDDSSFGFPDVVDDGDIHILAVVPPDEWREVRPSNKAKSTLWIETEVFIMPPSAVVDLNSVTQGTVQSTSELSQALRRYGGFPPSLFVRQEMKMAWSILHDNYFFGYIPSNNTTVLVGPPGVGKSALLVLFCCYLAVHRKFHIFLARNLMGKGGASPDVVLWFRGARVTGYPDCFPEEVASLRKSFLAERRGNNILVVGDGYLQATFNDGPLRILGGGHLLSSSLKFIWGVPDDRELVALPGWSQESLKDMAKAFNMSDFHERYAYSGGNAWLFNRDLGDLKMRVQCQSVTADTPVAQPECHTIDFLHSLFISNIDSVENYVTPDNYMTPKNYLNPMWMYVVASSVVLKRLAATAQLATFVMALHFDERSCNGSLHESVFEAMVHKLAHIGLLQLSITVNHLFGSEVVTVPTTLPVTTDHMTWDDSFKFLAIDATESMYWYPTYLPFPVVDSVLVNDGVIYYLKMTLDENRDLDWAKMQDIHNAVSDNPNLQYHDFKYVVVAPATSPSKDIVGQECGVDGVPMCHGHGVKVAGMEELMSFVAKL
;
A
#
# COMPACT_ATOMS: atom_id res chain seq x y z
N MET A 1 -46.90 -36.96 13.12
CA MET A 1 -46.13 -37.75 12.13
C MET A 1 -46.81 -37.66 10.77
N THR A 2 -46.05 -37.36 9.71
CA THR A 2 -46.47 -37.21 8.30
C THR A 2 -45.43 -37.84 7.39
N THR A 3 -45.85 -38.34 6.23
CA THR A 3 -44.98 -38.98 5.23
C THR A 3 -44.73 -38.05 4.04
N LEU A 4 -43.46 -37.72 3.79
CA LEU A 4 -43.03 -36.84 2.70
C LEU A 4 -42.12 -37.58 1.72
N TRP A 5 -42.26 -37.28 0.41
CA TRP A 5 -41.47 -37.90 -0.66
C TRP A 5 -40.29 -37.04 -1.09
N CYS A 6 -39.08 -37.61 -1.01
CA CYS A 6 -37.81 -36.93 -1.23
C CYS A 6 -37.01 -37.51 -2.41
N LEU A 7 -36.57 -36.67 -3.34
CA LEU A 7 -35.76 -37.02 -4.52
C LEU A 7 -34.30 -36.55 -4.34
N VAL A 8 -33.32 -37.42 -4.54
CA VAL A 8 -31.89 -37.09 -4.46
C VAL A 8 -31.35 -36.62 -5.81
N VAL A 9 -30.83 -35.39 -5.87
CA VAL A 9 -30.33 -34.76 -7.09
C VAL A 9 -28.98 -35.36 -7.48
N ASN A 10 -28.77 -35.62 -8.78
CA ASN A 10 -27.60 -36.28 -9.39
C ASN A 10 -27.40 -37.78 -9.06
N ASP A 11 -28.12 -38.33 -8.07
CA ASP A 11 -28.17 -39.78 -7.75
C ASP A 11 -29.49 -40.42 -8.24
N GLY A 12 -30.53 -39.62 -8.51
CA GLY A 12 -31.84 -40.01 -9.07
C GLY A 12 -32.75 -40.86 -8.17
N SER A 13 -32.29 -41.15 -6.95
CA SER A 13 -32.97 -41.99 -5.96
C SER A 13 -34.16 -41.29 -5.29
N ILE A 14 -35.26 -42.02 -5.01
CA ILE A 14 -36.47 -41.51 -4.35
C ILE A 14 -36.73 -42.25 -3.04
N LEU A 15 -37.11 -41.51 -2.00
CA LEU A 15 -37.25 -42.02 -0.63
C LEU A 15 -38.55 -41.53 0.04
N PRO A 16 -39.29 -42.42 0.72
CA PRO A 16 -40.34 -42.03 1.66
C PRO A 16 -39.76 -41.73 3.05
N ILE A 17 -40.16 -40.61 3.67
CA ILE A 17 -39.69 -40.23 5.01
C ILE A 17 -40.86 -39.92 5.94
N GLU A 18 -40.90 -40.61 7.08
CA GLU A 18 -41.86 -40.38 8.16
C GLU A 18 -41.29 -39.44 9.22
N ILE A 19 -41.96 -38.32 9.50
CA ILE A 19 -41.47 -37.31 10.44
C ILE A 19 -42.59 -36.64 11.24
N ASP A 20 -42.31 -36.28 12.50
CA ASP A 20 -43.24 -35.46 13.28
C ASP A 20 -43.21 -33.99 12.84
N LYS A 21 -44.37 -33.38 12.71
CA LYS A 21 -44.52 -32.03 12.15
C LYS A 21 -43.89 -30.95 13.03
N ALA A 22 -43.99 -31.17 14.35
CA ALA A 22 -43.33 -30.36 15.37
C ALA A 22 -41.81 -30.54 15.39
N ASN A 23 -41.28 -31.55 14.67
CA ASN A 23 -39.86 -31.71 14.44
C ASN A 23 -39.40 -30.75 13.37
N HIS A 24 -38.12 -30.55 13.40
CA HIS A 24 -37.44 -29.60 12.60
C HIS A 24 -37.06 -30.28 11.28
N VAL A 25 -36.96 -29.53 10.17
CA VAL A 25 -36.39 -30.05 8.91
C VAL A 25 -35.03 -30.71 9.12
N GLN A 26 -34.33 -30.35 10.20
CA GLN A 26 -33.12 -31.03 10.65
C GLN A 26 -33.33 -32.52 10.93
N THR A 27 -34.46 -32.89 11.52
CA THR A 27 -34.86 -34.29 11.71
C THR A 27 -35.20 -34.95 10.37
N LEU A 28 -35.69 -34.21 9.38
CA LEU A 28 -35.98 -34.73 8.04
C LEU A 28 -34.68 -35.06 7.30
N LYS A 29 -33.75 -34.09 7.33
CA LYS A 29 -32.38 -34.26 6.86
C LYS A 29 -31.77 -35.52 7.47
N GLN A 30 -31.94 -35.71 8.78
CA GLN A 30 -31.46 -36.89 9.50
C GLN A 30 -31.84 -38.18 8.82
N LEU A 31 -33.13 -38.32 8.55
CA LEU A 31 -33.71 -39.53 8.01
C LEU A 31 -33.27 -39.77 6.56
N VAL A 32 -33.13 -38.72 5.74
CA VAL A 32 -32.60 -38.81 4.37
C VAL A 32 -31.17 -39.38 4.40
N ARG A 33 -30.32 -38.83 5.27
CA ARG A 33 -28.93 -39.29 5.43
C ARG A 33 -28.87 -40.75 5.87
N GLU A 34 -29.62 -41.08 6.91
CA GLU A 34 -29.61 -42.42 7.52
C GLU A 34 -30.10 -43.48 6.53
N HIS A 35 -31.14 -43.19 5.72
CA HIS A 35 -31.64 -44.09 4.67
C HIS A 35 -30.61 -44.37 3.57
N GLN A 36 -29.95 -43.34 3.08
CA GLN A 36 -29.00 -43.46 1.96
C GLN A 36 -27.60 -43.91 2.38
N LYS A 37 -27.37 -44.07 3.70
CA LYS A 37 -26.09 -44.49 4.28
C LYS A 37 -24.94 -43.55 3.89
N TYR A 38 -25.26 -42.27 3.70
CA TYR A 38 -24.28 -41.23 3.45
C TYR A 38 -23.40 -41.00 4.68
N LYS A 39 -22.11 -40.77 4.46
CA LYS A 39 -21.13 -40.68 5.55
C LYS A 39 -20.89 -39.26 6.07
N PHE A 40 -21.49 -38.28 5.41
CA PHE A 40 -21.46 -36.87 5.78
C PHE A 40 -22.72 -36.48 6.60
N HIS A 41 -22.67 -35.40 7.38
CA HIS A 41 -23.77 -35.01 8.28
C HIS A 41 -25.04 -34.62 7.53
N GLN A 42 -26.20 -34.86 8.15
CA GLN A 42 -27.48 -34.71 7.50
C GLN A 42 -27.78 -33.27 7.06
N ASP A 43 -27.18 -32.29 7.74
CA ASP A 43 -27.30 -30.86 7.38
C ASP A 43 -26.58 -30.46 6.10
N ARG A 44 -25.64 -31.29 5.63
CA ARG A 44 -25.00 -31.12 4.31
C ARG A 44 -25.89 -31.58 3.16
N LEU A 45 -27.00 -32.26 3.45
CA LEU A 45 -28.08 -32.37 2.48
C LEU A 45 -28.82 -31.05 2.42
N ASP A 46 -28.95 -30.54 1.21
CA ASP A 46 -29.82 -29.41 0.97
C ASP A 46 -31.16 -29.91 0.49
N LEU A 47 -32.13 -29.72 1.38
CA LEU A 47 -33.52 -30.01 1.11
C LEU A 47 -34.15 -28.74 0.56
N PHE A 48 -34.72 -28.82 -0.62
CA PHE A 48 -35.48 -27.75 -1.23
C PHE A 48 -36.94 -28.18 -1.35
N VAL A 49 -37.86 -27.25 -1.17
CA VAL A 49 -39.28 -27.50 -1.46
C VAL A 49 -39.40 -27.68 -2.97
N ALA A 50 -39.93 -28.83 -3.40
CA ALA A 50 -40.08 -29.19 -4.80
C ALA A 50 -41.31 -28.49 -5.45
N LYS A 51 -41.36 -27.16 -5.37
CA LYS A 51 -42.45 -26.33 -5.92
C LYS A 51 -41.95 -25.35 -6.97
N LYS A 52 -42.62 -25.33 -8.11
CA LYS A 52 -42.40 -24.37 -9.21
C LYS A 52 -43.65 -23.50 -9.36
N SER A 53 -43.50 -22.17 -9.35
CA SER A 53 -44.63 -21.22 -9.49
C SER A 53 -45.84 -21.47 -8.57
N GLY A 54 -45.64 -22.14 -7.43
CA GLY A 54 -46.69 -22.45 -6.44
C GLY A 54 -47.24 -23.88 -6.44
N THR A 55 -46.96 -24.70 -7.46
CA THR A 55 -47.44 -26.10 -7.59
C THR A 55 -46.33 -27.14 -7.38
N TRP A 56 -46.69 -28.35 -6.91
CA TRP A 56 -45.77 -29.46 -6.64
C TRP A 56 -45.24 -30.11 -7.93
N LEU A 57 -43.98 -30.57 -7.90
CA LEU A 57 -43.40 -31.30 -9.03
C LEU A 57 -43.99 -32.71 -9.13
N GLN A 58 -44.49 -33.05 -10.32
CA GLN A 58 -45.02 -34.37 -10.65
C GLN A 58 -43.91 -35.33 -11.02
N TRP A 59 -43.95 -36.57 -10.53
CA TRP A 59 -42.88 -37.53 -10.76
C TRP A 59 -42.62 -37.81 -12.26
N ARG A 60 -43.66 -37.73 -13.10
CA ARG A 60 -43.59 -37.95 -14.57
C ARG A 60 -43.25 -36.69 -15.38
N SER A 61 -42.95 -35.56 -14.73
CA SER A 61 -42.66 -34.30 -15.41
C SER A 61 -41.22 -34.22 -15.93
N TYR A 62 -41.01 -33.37 -16.94
CA TYR A 62 -39.72 -33.21 -17.62
C TYR A 62 -38.62 -32.66 -16.69
N ASP A 63 -38.95 -31.67 -15.85
CA ASP A 63 -38.01 -31.05 -14.91
C ASP A 63 -37.42 -32.06 -13.90
N VAL A 64 -38.21 -33.08 -13.53
CA VAL A 64 -37.76 -34.16 -12.63
C VAL A 64 -36.78 -35.12 -13.32
N GLN A 65 -36.86 -35.28 -14.64
CA GLN A 65 -35.88 -36.08 -15.37
C GLN A 65 -34.55 -35.34 -15.54
N ALA A 66 -34.56 -34.01 -15.73
CA ALA A 66 -33.34 -33.20 -15.84
C ALA A 66 -32.54 -33.13 -14.52
N LEU A 67 -33.19 -33.08 -13.35
CA LEU A 67 -32.52 -33.11 -12.02
C LEU A 67 -31.84 -34.45 -11.68
N ARG A 68 -32.09 -35.49 -12.47
CA ARG A 68 -31.47 -36.81 -12.32
C ARG A 68 -30.15 -36.93 -13.09
N THR A 69 -29.84 -35.96 -13.95
CA THR A 69 -28.64 -35.88 -14.80
C THR A 69 -27.94 -34.54 -14.56
N ASP A 70 -26.61 -34.45 -14.63
CA ASP A 70 -25.86 -33.19 -14.38
C ASP A 70 -25.95 -32.18 -15.55
N GLU A 71 -27.16 -31.87 -16.00
CA GLU A 71 -27.44 -30.95 -17.11
C GLU A 71 -27.97 -29.62 -16.56
N LYS A 72 -27.23 -28.52 -16.77
CA LYS A 72 -27.60 -27.18 -16.26
C LYS A 72 -28.55 -26.47 -17.22
N THR A 73 -29.85 -26.48 -16.89
CA THR A 73 -30.89 -25.63 -17.51
C THR A 73 -31.31 -24.49 -16.57
N ASP A 74 -31.81 -23.38 -17.12
CA ASP A 74 -32.20 -22.17 -16.36
C ASP A 74 -33.26 -22.45 -15.28
N VAL A 75 -34.12 -23.46 -15.52
CA VAL A 75 -35.19 -23.90 -14.61
C VAL A 75 -34.65 -24.67 -13.39
N VAL A 76 -33.56 -25.43 -13.54
CA VAL A 76 -32.89 -26.13 -12.43
C VAL A 76 -32.17 -25.12 -11.53
N GLN A 77 -31.58 -24.07 -12.12
CA GLN A 77 -31.02 -22.96 -11.35
C GLN A 77 -32.10 -22.16 -10.61
N GLU A 78 -33.28 -21.94 -11.20
CA GLU A 78 -34.41 -21.27 -10.53
C GLU A 78 -34.93 -22.05 -9.30
N LEU A 79 -35.08 -23.38 -9.42
CA LEU A 79 -35.58 -24.25 -8.34
C LEU A 79 -34.61 -24.38 -7.14
N LEU A 80 -33.30 -24.31 -7.41
CA LEU A 80 -32.25 -24.42 -6.38
C LEU A 80 -31.85 -23.07 -5.74
N GLN A 81 -32.28 -21.94 -6.31
CA GLN A 81 -31.87 -20.61 -5.84
C GLN A 81 -32.75 -20.02 -4.73
N ASN A 82 -34.02 -20.43 -4.58
CA ASN A 82 -34.95 -19.68 -3.73
C ASN A 82 -35.88 -20.49 -2.79
N ARG A 83 -35.73 -21.82 -2.62
CA ARG A 83 -36.66 -22.61 -1.77
C ARG A 83 -36.03 -23.67 -0.88
N ARG A 84 -34.86 -23.38 -0.30
CA ARG A 84 -34.22 -24.29 0.65
C ARG A 84 -35.03 -24.36 1.96
N MET A 85 -35.42 -25.57 2.35
CA MET A 85 -36.16 -25.84 3.57
C MET A 85 -35.26 -25.65 4.79
N GLY A 86 -35.75 -24.85 5.74
CA GLY A 86 -34.99 -24.45 6.92
C GLY A 86 -34.96 -25.53 7.98
N SER A 87 -33.75 -25.96 8.37
CA SER A 87 -33.51 -26.99 9.38
C SER A 87 -34.32 -26.79 10.66
N PHE A 88 -34.37 -25.57 11.18
CA PHE A 88 -35.05 -25.22 12.42
C PHE A 88 -36.45 -24.67 12.23
N TYR A 89 -36.87 -24.52 10.99
CA TYR A 89 -38.28 -24.41 10.73
C TYR A 89 -38.85 -25.78 11.03
N ARG A 90 -39.94 -25.74 11.76
CA ARG A 90 -40.69 -26.95 11.97
C ARG A 90 -41.23 -27.42 10.62
N ILE A 91 -41.45 -28.72 10.48
CA ILE A 91 -42.04 -29.26 9.26
C ILE A 91 -43.44 -28.68 9.04
N ASP A 92 -44.15 -28.29 10.11
CA ASP A 92 -45.41 -27.53 10.02
C ASP A 92 -45.26 -26.01 9.82
N ASP A 93 -44.06 -25.51 9.52
CA ASP A 93 -43.92 -24.11 9.21
C ASP A 93 -44.66 -23.73 7.92
N SER A 94 -45.46 -22.66 8.02
CA SER A 94 -46.35 -22.19 6.96
C SER A 94 -45.60 -21.76 5.70
N SER A 95 -44.30 -21.44 5.81
CA SER A 95 -43.42 -21.09 4.68
C SER A 95 -43.13 -22.26 3.73
N PHE A 96 -43.26 -23.51 4.17
CA PHE A 96 -43.12 -24.68 3.30
C PHE A 96 -44.43 -25.12 2.67
N GLY A 97 -45.55 -24.81 3.33
CA GLY A 97 -46.90 -25.07 2.84
C GLY A 97 -47.13 -26.54 2.51
N PHE A 98 -46.65 -27.45 3.38
CA PHE A 98 -46.88 -28.89 3.25
C PHE A 98 -48.37 -29.20 3.49
N PRO A 99 -49.01 -30.02 2.64
CA PRO A 99 -50.43 -30.29 2.74
C PRO A 99 -50.72 -31.24 3.91
N ASP A 100 -51.89 -31.08 4.54
CA ASP A 100 -52.34 -31.99 5.61
C ASP A 100 -52.77 -33.37 5.09
N VAL A 101 -53.09 -33.47 3.79
CA VAL A 101 -53.44 -34.69 3.06
C VAL A 101 -52.60 -34.74 1.78
N VAL A 102 -51.88 -35.85 1.55
CA VAL A 102 -50.88 -36.00 0.48
C VAL A 102 -51.47 -36.84 -0.66
N ASP A 103 -51.47 -36.33 -1.89
CA ASP A 103 -51.97 -37.02 -3.09
C ASP A 103 -50.90 -37.91 -3.75
N ASP A 104 -51.34 -38.97 -4.44
CA ASP A 104 -50.45 -39.93 -5.09
C ASP A 104 -49.78 -39.34 -6.35
N GLY A 105 -48.44 -39.30 -6.35
CA GLY A 105 -47.62 -38.91 -7.50
C GLY A 105 -46.77 -37.64 -7.34
N ASP A 106 -46.91 -36.94 -6.21
CA ASP A 106 -46.26 -35.65 -5.95
C ASP A 106 -44.88 -35.78 -5.29
N ILE A 107 -43.92 -34.95 -5.72
CA ILE A 107 -42.60 -34.80 -5.10
C ILE A 107 -42.58 -33.54 -4.26
N HIS A 108 -42.15 -33.71 -3.00
CA HIS A 108 -42.27 -32.68 -1.98
C HIS A 108 -40.91 -32.03 -1.66
N ILE A 109 -39.82 -32.81 -1.74
CA ILE A 109 -38.49 -32.40 -1.27
C ILE A 109 -37.41 -32.81 -2.28
N LEU A 110 -36.54 -31.88 -2.66
CA LEU A 110 -35.32 -32.17 -3.43
C LEU A 110 -34.12 -32.19 -2.49
N ALA A 111 -33.38 -33.29 -2.44
CA ALA A 111 -32.18 -33.48 -1.65
C ALA A 111 -30.93 -33.38 -2.53
N VAL A 112 -30.24 -32.24 -2.49
CA VAL A 112 -28.99 -32.04 -3.21
C VAL A 112 -27.83 -32.57 -2.39
N VAL A 113 -27.09 -33.51 -2.97
CA VAL A 113 -25.90 -34.11 -2.39
C VAL A 113 -24.66 -33.33 -2.85
N PRO A 114 -23.77 -32.96 -1.93
CA PRO A 114 -22.59 -32.15 -2.25
C PRO A 114 -21.72 -32.72 -3.41
N PRO A 115 -21.12 -31.87 -4.27
CA PRO A 115 -20.39 -32.27 -5.48
C PRO A 115 -19.21 -33.23 -5.25
N ASP A 116 -18.52 -33.01 -4.14
CA ASP A 116 -17.39 -33.79 -3.64
C ASP A 116 -17.78 -35.21 -3.18
N GLU A 117 -19.08 -35.52 -3.13
CA GLU A 117 -19.61 -36.85 -2.87
C GLU A 117 -20.08 -37.55 -4.17
N TRP A 118 -19.77 -36.99 -5.34
CA TRP A 118 -20.03 -37.61 -6.65
C TRP A 118 -18.84 -38.54 -6.95
N ARG A 119 -19.13 -39.83 -6.97
CA ARG A 119 -18.50 -40.78 -6.05
C ARG A 119 -17.14 -41.39 -6.47
N GLU A 120 -16.15 -41.37 -5.56
CA GLU A 120 -15.50 -42.61 -5.09
C GLU A 120 -16.00 -42.90 -3.66
N VAL A 121 -16.49 -44.13 -3.43
CA VAL A 121 -17.36 -44.48 -2.32
C VAL A 121 -16.68 -45.43 -1.34
N ARG A 122 -16.81 -45.11 -0.04
CA ARG A 122 -16.92 -46.02 1.15
C ARG A 122 -15.77 -45.90 2.22
N PRO A 123 -15.87 -46.55 3.41
CA PRO A 123 -16.15 -46.00 4.78
C PRO A 123 -14.95 -46.08 5.76
N SER A 124 -14.83 -45.48 6.95
CA SER A 124 -15.62 -44.61 7.83
C SER A 124 -14.76 -44.25 9.07
N ASN A 125 -14.99 -43.06 9.65
CA ASN A 125 -14.90 -42.67 11.08
C ASN A 125 -13.79 -41.70 11.57
N LYS A 126 -14.32 -40.58 12.09
CA LYS A 126 -13.80 -39.54 13.00
C LYS A 126 -13.17 -38.28 12.39
N ALA A 127 -14.10 -37.34 12.11
CA ALA A 127 -14.04 -35.90 12.40
C ALA A 127 -12.73 -35.18 12.03
N LYS A 128 -12.62 -34.80 10.75
CA LYS A 128 -11.88 -33.62 10.31
C LYS A 128 -12.79 -32.76 9.44
N SER A 129 -12.81 -31.47 9.78
CA SER A 129 -13.27 -30.34 8.98
C SER A 129 -13.00 -30.54 7.49
N THR A 130 -14.04 -30.59 6.65
CA THR A 130 -13.94 -30.56 5.18
C THR A 130 -14.49 -29.24 4.67
N LEU A 131 -13.70 -28.19 4.89
CA LEU A 131 -13.54 -27.11 3.93
C LEU A 131 -12.34 -27.57 3.11
N TRP A 132 -12.47 -27.84 1.81
CA TRP A 132 -11.31 -28.16 0.97
C TRP A 132 -10.54 -26.86 0.67
N ILE A 133 -10.08 -26.22 1.75
CA ILE A 133 -9.00 -25.26 1.66
C ILE A 133 -7.74 -26.10 1.80
N GLU A 134 -6.82 -25.94 0.85
CA GLU A 134 -5.50 -26.53 0.99
C GLU A 134 -4.93 -26.11 2.36
N THR A 135 -4.59 -27.05 3.23
CA THR A 135 -4.14 -26.70 4.58
C THR A 135 -2.90 -27.45 4.93
N GLU A 136 -1.91 -26.72 5.44
CA GLU A 136 -0.71 -27.32 5.99
C GLU A 136 -0.57 -26.91 7.44
N VAL A 137 -0.15 -27.88 8.25
CA VAL A 137 0.24 -27.64 9.64
C VAL A 137 1.75 -27.65 9.71
N PHE A 138 2.34 -26.56 10.19
CA PHE A 138 3.77 -26.43 10.36
C PHE A 138 4.10 -25.78 11.69
N ILE A 139 5.38 -25.82 12.07
CA ILE A 139 5.89 -25.18 13.28
C ILE A 139 6.68 -23.96 12.88
N MET A 140 6.39 -22.82 13.49
CA MET A 140 7.16 -21.60 13.31
C MET A 140 8.56 -21.79 13.92
N PRO A 141 9.63 -21.51 13.15
CA PRO A 141 11.01 -21.65 13.61
C PRO A 141 11.32 -20.62 14.72
N PRO A 142 11.50 -21.02 15.99
CA PRO A 142 11.64 -20.04 17.08
C PRO A 142 12.89 -19.18 16.97
N SER A 143 13.97 -19.72 16.40
CA SER A 143 15.23 -19.04 16.13
C SER A 143 15.13 -17.92 15.11
N ALA A 144 14.20 -18.01 14.15
CA ALA A 144 14.00 -17.01 13.11
C ALA A 144 12.97 -15.93 13.46
N VAL A 145 12.33 -16.04 14.62
CA VAL A 145 11.36 -15.07 15.13
C VAL A 145 12.06 -14.18 16.15
N VAL A 146 12.59 -13.05 15.68
CA VAL A 146 13.35 -12.09 16.48
C VAL A 146 12.46 -11.10 17.22
N ASP A 147 12.90 -10.67 18.40
CA ASP A 147 12.35 -9.50 19.10
C ASP A 147 13.09 -8.25 18.65
N LEU A 148 12.44 -7.36 17.89
CA LEU A 148 13.09 -6.17 17.35
C LEU A 148 13.60 -5.20 18.43
N ASN A 149 13.08 -5.25 19.66
CA ASN A 149 13.63 -4.46 20.76
C ASN A 149 15.07 -4.88 21.09
N SER A 150 15.39 -6.17 20.93
CA SER A 150 16.71 -6.74 21.20
C SER A 150 17.71 -6.60 20.03
N VAL A 151 17.23 -6.23 18.85
CA VAL A 151 18.05 -6.16 17.63
C VAL A 151 18.66 -4.76 17.47
N THR A 152 19.94 -4.69 17.12
CA THR A 152 20.63 -3.41 16.84
C THR A 152 20.08 -2.77 15.56
N GLN A 153 19.80 -1.46 15.62
CA GLN A 153 19.43 -0.66 14.44
C GLN A 153 20.53 -0.71 13.37
N GLY A 154 20.14 -0.65 12.09
CA GLY A 154 21.04 -0.67 10.94
C GLY A 154 21.55 -2.07 10.58
N THR A 155 21.14 -3.11 11.31
CA THR A 155 21.55 -4.49 11.02
C THR A 155 20.58 -5.19 10.08
N VAL A 156 21.10 -6.14 9.30
CA VAL A 156 20.30 -7.08 8.50
C VAL A 156 20.13 -8.36 9.29
N GLN A 157 18.89 -8.70 9.61
CA GLN A 157 18.52 -9.97 10.23
C GLN A 157 18.18 -10.98 9.16
N SER A 158 18.71 -12.20 9.28
CA SER A 158 18.28 -13.31 8.42
C SER A 158 16.90 -13.78 8.86
N THR A 159 15.99 -13.84 7.91
CA THR A 159 14.61 -14.33 8.09
C THR A 159 14.28 -15.41 7.06
N SER A 160 15.30 -16.15 6.62
CA SER A 160 15.22 -17.17 5.57
C SER A 160 14.28 -18.33 5.95
N GLU A 161 14.37 -18.84 7.19
CA GLU A 161 13.49 -19.90 7.68
C GLU A 161 12.03 -19.41 7.76
N LEU A 162 11.82 -18.16 8.20
CA LEU A 162 10.49 -17.55 8.25
C LEU A 162 9.93 -17.34 6.83
N SER A 163 10.78 -16.89 5.89
CA SER A 163 10.47 -16.76 4.47
C SER A 163 10.06 -18.09 3.85
N GLN A 164 10.79 -19.17 4.16
CA GLN A 164 10.46 -20.51 3.70
C GLN A 164 9.12 -21.00 4.27
N ALA A 165 8.90 -20.82 5.58
CA ALA A 165 7.66 -21.23 6.25
C ALA A 165 6.43 -20.48 5.72
N LEU A 166 6.60 -19.20 5.35
CA LEU A 166 5.51 -18.34 4.88
C LEU A 166 5.41 -18.25 3.35
N ARG A 167 6.21 -19.01 2.59
CA ARG A 167 6.28 -18.93 1.12
C ARG A 167 4.92 -19.06 0.43
N ARG A 168 4.05 -19.94 0.95
CA ARG A 168 2.69 -20.18 0.41
C ARG A 168 1.62 -19.24 0.98
N TYR A 169 1.97 -18.43 1.97
CA TYR A 169 1.03 -17.68 2.81
C TYR A 169 1.26 -16.17 2.72
N GLY A 170 1.49 -15.68 1.49
CA GLY A 170 1.83 -14.29 1.20
C GLY A 170 3.30 -13.92 1.36
N GLY A 171 4.15 -14.91 1.67
CA GLY A 171 5.59 -14.72 1.78
C GLY A 171 6.02 -13.87 2.98
N PHE A 172 7.33 -13.87 3.18
CA PHE A 172 8.05 -12.97 4.08
C PHE A 172 9.44 -12.74 3.49
N PRO A 173 10.04 -11.53 3.59
CA PRO A 173 11.37 -11.30 3.03
C PRO A 173 12.41 -12.23 3.66
N PRO A 174 13.39 -12.75 2.91
CA PRO A 174 14.43 -13.65 3.44
C PRO A 174 15.45 -12.94 4.32
N SER A 175 15.50 -11.61 4.25
CA SER A 175 16.32 -10.76 5.08
C SER A 175 15.54 -9.50 5.46
N LEU A 176 15.72 -9.01 6.67
CA LEU A 176 15.06 -7.82 7.19
C LEU A 176 16.09 -6.80 7.66
N PHE A 177 16.12 -5.63 7.02
CA PHE A 177 16.90 -4.49 7.50
C PHE A 177 16.14 -3.78 8.62
N VAL A 178 16.75 -3.68 9.80
CA VAL A 178 16.10 -3.13 11.00
C VAL A 178 16.39 -1.64 11.12
N ARG A 179 15.39 -0.82 10.84
CA ARG A 179 15.44 0.65 10.97
C ARG A 179 14.79 1.14 12.27
N GLN A 180 15.09 2.37 12.65
CA GLN A 180 14.60 2.98 13.89
C GLN A 180 13.08 3.00 13.97
N GLU A 181 12.41 3.38 12.89
CA GLU A 181 10.95 3.51 12.82
C GLU A 181 10.25 2.17 13.08
N MET A 182 10.85 1.06 12.61
CA MET A 182 10.33 -0.26 12.89
C MET A 182 10.47 -0.61 14.36
N LYS A 183 11.58 -0.23 15.00
CA LYS A 183 11.77 -0.43 16.45
C LYS A 183 10.80 0.41 17.27
N MET A 184 10.54 1.65 16.87
CA MET A 184 9.58 2.52 17.57
C MET A 184 8.16 1.97 17.48
N ALA A 185 7.69 1.64 16.28
CA ALA A 185 6.39 0.99 16.10
C ALA A 185 6.30 -0.35 16.86
N TRP A 186 7.37 -1.16 16.85
CA TRP A 186 7.44 -2.40 17.62
C TRP A 186 7.36 -2.17 19.13
N SER A 187 8.03 -1.15 19.66
CA SER A 187 7.97 -0.81 21.09
C SER A 187 6.57 -0.43 21.53
N ILE A 188 5.84 0.36 20.72
CA ILE A 188 4.46 0.74 21.02
C ILE A 188 3.54 -0.48 21.03
N LEU A 189 3.66 -1.34 20.02
CA LEU A 189 2.92 -2.60 20.00
C LEU A 189 3.29 -3.46 21.22
N HIS A 190 4.57 -3.55 21.56
CA HIS A 190 5.01 -4.26 22.75
C HIS A 190 4.43 -3.65 24.03
N ASP A 191 4.32 -2.34 24.17
CA ASP A 191 3.72 -1.76 25.38
C ASP A 191 2.21 -2.01 25.46
N ASN A 192 1.51 -1.89 24.33
CA ASN A 192 0.07 -2.11 24.22
C ASN A 192 -0.35 -3.54 24.60
N TYR A 193 0.45 -4.53 24.23
CA TYR A 193 0.12 -5.95 24.46
C TYR A 193 0.74 -6.54 25.74
N PHE A 194 1.63 -5.82 26.42
CA PHE A 194 2.37 -6.35 27.59
C PHE A 194 2.28 -5.52 28.87
N PHE A 195 2.14 -4.20 28.81
CA PHE A 195 2.26 -3.31 29.97
C PHE A 195 1.02 -2.44 30.25
N GLY A 196 -0.06 -2.58 29.47
CA GLY A 196 -1.28 -1.79 29.65
C GLY A 196 -1.95 -1.96 31.03
N TYR A 197 -1.94 -0.89 31.84
CA TYR A 197 -2.86 -0.70 32.96
C TYR A 197 -4.29 -0.65 32.40
N ILE A 198 -5.06 -1.73 32.63
CA ILE A 198 -6.47 -1.88 32.26
C ILE A 198 -6.67 -1.89 30.73
N PRO A 199 -7.12 -3.00 30.12
CA PRO A 199 -7.47 -2.98 28.71
C PRO A 199 -8.75 -2.15 28.55
N SER A 200 -8.64 -0.90 28.11
CA SER A 200 -9.62 -0.44 27.13
C SER A 200 -9.49 -1.36 25.91
N ASN A 201 -10.58 -1.53 25.16
CA ASN A 201 -10.66 -2.38 23.97
C ASN A 201 -9.73 -1.89 22.83
N ASN A 202 -8.42 -1.75 23.06
CA ASN A 202 -7.45 -1.05 22.23
C ASN A 202 -7.09 -1.90 21.02
N THR A 203 -7.94 -1.78 20.03
CA THR A 203 -7.72 -2.14 18.66
C THR A 203 -6.71 -1.16 18.06
N THR A 204 -5.59 -1.67 17.53
CA THR A 204 -4.49 -0.87 16.96
C THR A 204 -4.47 -1.00 15.43
N VAL A 205 -4.18 0.09 14.72
CA VAL A 205 -4.00 0.09 13.26
C VAL A 205 -2.62 0.63 12.89
N LEU A 206 -1.83 -0.21 12.20
CA LEU A 206 -0.60 0.19 11.53
C LEU A 206 -0.92 0.90 10.22
N VAL A 207 -0.46 2.14 10.11
CA VAL A 207 -0.69 3.04 8.98
C VAL A 207 0.64 3.54 8.41
N GLY A 208 0.69 3.84 7.11
CA GLY A 208 1.93 4.20 6.43
C GLY A 208 1.87 3.96 4.93
N PRO A 209 2.87 4.42 4.17
CA PRO A 209 2.84 4.38 2.71
C PRO A 209 2.99 2.93 2.21
N PRO A 210 2.57 2.63 0.97
CA PRO A 210 2.77 1.32 0.37
C PRO A 210 4.26 0.95 0.34
N GLY A 211 4.58 -0.33 0.56
CA GLY A 211 5.97 -0.81 0.46
C GLY A 211 6.88 -0.48 1.63
N VAL A 212 6.38 0.20 2.67
CA VAL A 212 7.20 0.66 3.81
C VAL A 212 7.56 -0.45 4.82
N GLY A 213 6.96 -1.64 4.69
CA GLY A 213 7.21 -2.79 5.55
C GLY A 213 6.14 -3.08 6.61
N LYS A 214 4.95 -2.47 6.55
CA LYS A 214 3.85 -2.71 7.52
C LYS A 214 3.49 -4.18 7.68
N SER A 215 3.24 -4.88 6.56
CA SER A 215 2.92 -6.31 6.58
C SER A 215 4.06 -7.16 7.13
N ALA A 216 5.32 -6.81 6.83
CA ALA A 216 6.47 -7.51 7.39
C ALA A 216 6.57 -7.30 8.92
N LEU A 217 6.40 -6.07 9.39
CA LEU A 217 6.38 -5.76 10.83
C LEU A 217 5.23 -6.49 11.54
N LEU A 218 4.03 -6.44 10.96
CA LEU A 218 2.83 -7.08 11.50
C LEU A 218 2.96 -8.60 11.61
N VAL A 219 3.38 -9.26 10.51
CA VAL A 219 3.56 -10.71 10.45
C VAL A 219 4.64 -11.15 11.44
N LEU A 220 5.76 -10.43 11.51
CA LEU A 220 6.82 -10.73 12.48
C LEU A 220 6.32 -10.58 13.92
N PHE A 221 5.54 -9.54 14.21
CA PHE A 221 4.97 -9.32 15.55
C PHE A 221 3.98 -10.44 15.94
N CYS A 222 3.11 -10.87 15.02
CA CYS A 222 2.26 -12.04 15.22
C CYS A 222 3.08 -13.30 15.51
N CYS A 223 4.15 -13.56 14.74
CA CYS A 223 5.03 -14.70 14.98
C CYS A 223 5.69 -14.61 16.36
N TYR A 224 6.16 -13.42 16.76
CA TYR A 224 6.77 -13.19 18.08
C TYR A 224 5.81 -13.46 19.23
N LEU A 225 4.60 -12.89 19.18
CA LEU A 225 3.55 -13.13 20.18
C LEU A 225 3.17 -14.61 20.27
N ALA A 226 3.03 -15.28 19.12
CA ALA A 226 2.67 -16.69 19.09
C ALA A 226 3.80 -17.59 19.65
N VAL A 227 5.04 -17.42 19.20
CA VAL A 227 6.17 -18.27 19.58
C VAL A 227 6.62 -18.00 21.02
N HIS A 228 6.90 -16.74 21.36
CA HIS A 228 7.55 -16.39 22.62
C HIS A 228 6.56 -16.16 23.75
N ARG A 229 5.31 -15.77 23.43
CA ARG A 229 4.30 -15.38 24.41
C ARG A 229 3.04 -16.25 24.39
N LYS A 230 3.03 -17.28 23.54
CA LYS A 230 1.96 -18.29 23.44
C LYS A 230 0.58 -17.70 23.15
N PHE A 231 0.52 -16.61 22.38
CA PHE A 231 -0.75 -16.09 21.89
C PHE A 231 -1.39 -17.08 20.91
N HIS A 232 -2.71 -17.12 20.95
CA HIS A 232 -3.55 -17.73 19.95
C HIS A 232 -3.95 -16.64 18.96
N ILE A 233 -3.52 -16.75 17.70
CA ILE A 233 -3.66 -15.65 16.72
C ILE A 233 -4.37 -16.16 15.48
N PHE A 234 -5.36 -15.38 15.03
CA PHE A 234 -5.98 -15.50 13.72
C PHE A 234 -5.48 -14.35 12.86
N LEU A 235 -4.66 -14.64 11.86
CA LEU A 235 -4.12 -13.64 10.92
C LEU A 235 -4.73 -13.88 9.55
N ALA A 236 -5.57 -12.96 9.09
CA ALA A 236 -6.06 -12.93 7.71
C ALA A 236 -5.27 -11.89 6.91
N ARG A 237 -4.88 -12.24 5.67
CA ARG A 237 -4.07 -11.40 4.79
C ARG A 237 -4.72 -11.29 3.42
N ASN A 238 -5.03 -10.08 3.01
CA ASN A 238 -5.42 -9.77 1.64
C ASN A 238 -4.16 -9.47 0.82
N LEU A 239 -3.86 -10.36 -0.11
CA LEU A 239 -2.72 -10.23 -1.01
C LEU A 239 -3.21 -9.62 -2.32
N MET A 240 -3.06 -8.31 -2.49
CA MET A 240 -3.41 -7.64 -3.74
C MET A 240 -2.66 -8.30 -4.93
N GLY A 241 -3.40 -9.00 -5.79
CA GLY A 241 -2.88 -9.71 -6.96
C GLY A 241 -2.60 -8.80 -8.17
N LYS A 242 -2.01 -9.37 -9.22
CA LYS A 242 -1.76 -8.71 -10.53
C LYS A 242 -3.04 -8.54 -11.36
N GLY A 243 -4.06 -7.87 -10.80
CA GLY A 243 -5.35 -7.58 -11.44
C GLY A 243 -6.43 -8.61 -11.10
N GLY A 244 -7.31 -8.27 -10.15
CA GLY A 244 -8.47 -9.07 -9.73
C GLY A 244 -8.50 -9.34 -8.21
N ALA A 245 -9.66 -9.80 -7.71
CA ALA A 245 -9.81 -10.25 -6.32
C ALA A 245 -9.05 -11.59 -6.15
N SER A 246 -7.87 -11.55 -5.53
CA SER A 246 -7.16 -12.75 -5.09
C SER A 246 -7.78 -13.27 -3.79
N PRO A 247 -7.81 -14.60 -3.58
CA PRO A 247 -8.26 -15.14 -2.31
C PRO A 247 -7.34 -14.69 -1.17
N ASP A 248 -7.91 -14.53 0.02
CA ASP A 248 -7.18 -14.18 1.23
C ASP A 248 -6.37 -15.38 1.72
N VAL A 249 -5.26 -15.11 2.40
CA VAL A 249 -4.52 -16.11 3.16
C VAL A 249 -4.91 -16.03 4.62
N VAL A 250 -5.13 -17.17 5.28
CA VAL A 250 -5.32 -17.24 6.73
C VAL A 250 -4.22 -18.07 7.39
N LEU A 251 -3.64 -17.53 8.45
CA LEU A 251 -2.71 -18.22 9.35
C LEU A 251 -3.33 -18.31 10.74
N TRP A 252 -3.50 -19.53 11.23
CA TRP A 252 -4.06 -19.83 12.54
C TRP A 252 -2.97 -20.36 13.47
N PHE A 253 -2.55 -19.52 14.41
CA PHE A 253 -1.51 -19.80 15.38
C PHE A 253 -2.07 -20.42 16.67
N ARG A 254 -1.43 -21.48 17.15
CA ARG A 254 -1.61 -22.14 18.45
C ARG A 254 -0.26 -22.19 19.14
N GLY A 255 0.22 -21.03 19.58
CA GLY A 255 1.63 -20.84 19.87
C GLY A 255 2.48 -20.99 18.60
N ALA A 256 3.63 -21.67 18.70
CA ALA A 256 4.48 -21.93 17.54
C ALA A 256 3.85 -22.85 16.48
N ARG A 257 2.79 -23.61 16.80
CA ARG A 257 2.11 -24.47 15.83
C ARG A 257 1.11 -23.66 15.01
N VAL A 258 1.23 -23.71 13.68
CA VAL A 258 0.41 -22.90 12.76
C VAL A 258 -0.33 -23.80 11.79
N THR A 259 -1.58 -23.46 11.51
CA THR A 259 -2.35 -24.01 10.39
C THR A 259 -2.50 -22.90 9.34
N GLY A 260 -1.94 -23.13 8.17
CA GLY A 260 -2.03 -22.19 7.04
C GLY A 260 -3.14 -22.58 6.08
N TYR A 261 -3.80 -21.57 5.53
CA TYR A 261 -4.87 -21.63 4.55
C TYR A 261 -4.48 -20.64 3.43
N PRO A 262 -4.01 -21.09 2.27
CA PRO A 262 -3.44 -20.23 1.24
C PRO A 262 -4.49 -19.54 0.38
N ASP A 263 -5.69 -20.13 0.26
CA ASP A 263 -6.77 -19.60 -0.58
C ASP A 263 -8.09 -19.63 0.20
N CYS A 264 -8.53 -18.46 0.69
CA CYS A 264 -9.78 -18.28 1.41
C CYS A 264 -10.60 -17.15 0.78
N PHE A 265 -11.84 -17.44 0.40
CA PHE A 265 -12.80 -16.39 0.05
C PHE A 265 -13.36 -15.71 1.31
N PRO A 266 -13.91 -14.48 1.20
CA PRO A 266 -14.38 -13.71 2.36
C PRO A 266 -15.30 -14.47 3.33
N GLU A 267 -16.24 -15.28 2.82
CA GLU A 267 -17.14 -16.09 3.65
C GLU A 267 -16.41 -17.21 4.40
N GLU A 268 -15.35 -17.76 3.81
CA GLU A 268 -14.52 -18.78 4.43
C GLU A 268 -13.67 -18.18 5.54
N VAL A 269 -13.10 -16.99 5.34
CA VAL A 269 -12.41 -16.22 6.38
C VAL A 269 -13.34 -15.98 7.57
N ALA A 270 -14.60 -15.61 7.31
CA ALA A 270 -15.61 -15.42 8.35
C ALA A 270 -15.90 -16.71 9.15
N SER A 271 -16.05 -17.83 8.44
CA SER A 271 -16.27 -19.15 9.04
C SER A 271 -15.07 -19.63 9.86
N LEU A 272 -13.85 -19.45 9.33
CA LEU A 272 -12.61 -19.80 10.01
C LEU A 272 -12.40 -18.96 11.27
N ARG A 273 -12.69 -17.65 11.22
CA ARG A 273 -12.65 -16.79 12.42
C ARG A 273 -13.63 -17.27 13.48
N LYS A 274 -14.87 -17.63 13.10
CA LYS A 274 -15.85 -18.15 14.05
C LYS A 274 -15.36 -19.43 14.71
N SER A 275 -14.74 -20.33 13.93
CA SER A 275 -14.14 -21.56 14.43
C SER A 275 -12.96 -21.29 15.36
N PHE A 276 -12.11 -20.32 15.01
CA PHE A 276 -11.01 -19.83 15.83
C PHE A 276 -11.48 -19.31 17.17
N LEU A 277 -12.49 -18.44 17.18
CA LEU A 277 -13.06 -17.87 18.39
C LEU A 277 -13.80 -18.90 19.24
N ALA A 278 -14.25 -20.02 18.65
CA ALA A 278 -14.87 -21.13 19.39
C ALA A 278 -13.82 -22.00 20.10
N GLU A 279 -12.58 -22.05 19.61
CA GLU A 279 -11.47 -22.81 20.23
C GLU A 279 -10.90 -22.10 21.48
N ARG A 280 -11.67 -21.22 22.16
CA ARG A 280 -11.17 -20.32 23.22
C ARG A 280 -10.24 -21.03 24.20
N ARG A 281 -9.00 -20.53 24.28
CA ARG A 281 -8.00 -20.92 25.29
C ARG A 281 -7.40 -19.65 25.91
N GLY A 282 -7.84 -19.32 27.13
CA GLY A 282 -7.29 -18.22 27.92
C GLY A 282 -7.55 -16.82 27.37
N ASN A 283 -6.83 -15.83 27.90
CA ASN A 283 -7.01 -14.42 27.59
C ASN A 283 -6.10 -13.90 26.45
N ASN A 284 -5.17 -14.72 25.94
CA ASN A 284 -4.17 -14.31 24.94
C ASN A 284 -4.64 -14.62 23.51
N ILE A 285 -5.81 -14.12 23.13
CA ILE A 285 -6.42 -14.35 21.80
C ILE A 285 -6.37 -13.07 20.98
N LEU A 286 -5.85 -13.16 19.75
CA LEU A 286 -5.72 -12.02 18.83
C LEU A 286 -6.37 -12.33 17.48
N VAL A 287 -7.06 -11.33 16.93
CA VAL A 287 -7.59 -11.35 15.55
C VAL A 287 -6.93 -10.21 14.80
N VAL A 288 -6.30 -10.54 13.67
CA VAL A 288 -5.41 -9.66 12.93
C VAL A 288 -5.77 -9.66 11.45
N GLY A 289 -5.77 -8.48 10.85
CA GLY A 289 -6.00 -8.27 9.42
C GLY A 289 -4.83 -7.53 8.77
N ASP A 290 -4.31 -8.06 7.66
CA ASP A 290 -3.20 -7.47 6.88
C ASP A 290 -3.66 -7.18 5.44
N GLY A 291 -3.43 -5.96 4.95
CA GLY A 291 -3.66 -5.61 3.55
C GLY A 291 -5.09 -5.23 3.17
N TYR A 292 -6.00 -5.09 4.14
CA TYR A 292 -7.38 -4.68 3.89
C TYR A 292 -7.55 -3.16 3.83
N LEU A 293 -8.51 -2.70 3.02
CA LEU A 293 -8.92 -1.30 2.96
C LEU A 293 -9.74 -0.92 4.20
N GLN A 294 -9.69 0.35 4.60
CA GLN A 294 -10.45 0.82 5.76
C GLN A 294 -11.95 0.56 5.63
N ALA A 295 -12.53 0.78 4.45
CA ALA A 295 -13.94 0.52 4.16
C ALA A 295 -14.33 -0.96 4.36
N THR A 296 -13.40 -1.90 4.13
CA THR A 296 -13.62 -3.34 4.33
C THR A 296 -13.85 -3.70 5.80
N PHE A 297 -13.45 -2.82 6.73
CA PHE A 297 -13.71 -2.99 8.16
C PHE A 297 -15.12 -2.55 8.55
N ASN A 298 -15.74 -1.67 7.77
CA ASN A 298 -17.01 -1.05 8.12
C ASN A 298 -18.20 -1.86 7.58
N ASP A 299 -18.06 -2.46 6.39
CA ASP A 299 -19.14 -3.14 5.68
C ASP A 299 -18.75 -4.52 5.11
N GLY A 300 -19.75 -5.38 4.87
CA GLY A 300 -19.59 -6.68 4.19
C GLY A 300 -19.14 -7.85 5.08
N PRO A 301 -18.87 -9.03 4.48
CA PRO A 301 -18.53 -10.26 5.22
C PRO A 301 -17.24 -10.16 6.02
N LEU A 302 -16.33 -9.24 5.64
CA LEU A 302 -15.06 -8.98 6.31
C LEU A 302 -15.12 -7.91 7.41
N ARG A 303 -16.31 -7.32 7.69
CA ARG A 303 -16.56 -6.48 8.88
C ARG A 303 -16.12 -7.14 10.18
N ILE A 304 -16.06 -8.48 10.19
CA ILE A 304 -15.49 -9.28 11.26
C ILE A 304 -14.06 -8.87 11.70
N LEU A 305 -13.27 -8.30 10.78
CA LEU A 305 -11.92 -7.79 11.04
C LEU A 305 -11.94 -6.36 11.58
N GLY A 306 -13.04 -5.61 11.42
CA GLY A 306 -13.20 -4.26 11.98
C GLY A 306 -13.22 -4.23 13.51
N GLY A 307 -13.62 -5.32 14.16
CA GLY A 307 -13.44 -5.55 15.60
C GLY A 307 -12.16 -6.31 15.96
N GLY A 308 -11.18 -6.39 15.05
CA GLY A 308 -9.89 -7.04 15.25
C GLY A 308 -8.94 -6.18 16.09
N HIS A 309 -8.04 -6.84 16.81
CA HIS A 309 -7.14 -6.20 17.78
C HIS A 309 -5.96 -5.49 17.11
N LEU A 310 -5.49 -6.00 15.97
CA LEU A 310 -4.36 -5.41 15.25
C LEU A 310 -4.61 -5.44 13.74
N LEU A 311 -4.41 -4.32 13.06
CA LEU A 311 -4.66 -4.22 11.63
C LEU A 311 -3.47 -3.54 10.93
N SER A 312 -3.17 -3.97 9.70
CA SER A 312 -2.26 -3.28 8.78
C SER A 312 -3.06 -2.91 7.55
N SER A 313 -3.24 -1.61 7.31
CA SER A 313 -3.94 -1.12 6.12
C SER A 313 -2.94 -0.52 5.15
N SER A 314 -2.86 -1.11 3.96
CA SER A 314 -2.12 -0.52 2.84
C SER A 314 -3.11 0.18 1.94
N LEU A 315 -2.87 1.46 1.66
CA LEU A 315 -3.70 2.32 0.81
C LEU A 315 -5.05 2.69 1.47
N LYS A 316 -5.25 4.00 1.66
CA LYS A 316 -6.53 4.66 1.97
C LYS A 316 -7.12 4.31 3.35
N PHE A 317 -6.35 4.61 4.41
CA PHE A 317 -6.96 4.98 5.68
C PHE A 317 -7.35 6.46 5.57
N ILE A 318 -8.65 6.73 5.46
CA ILE A 318 -9.21 8.07 5.30
C ILE A 318 -9.09 8.80 6.62
N TRP A 319 -8.34 9.91 6.60
CA TRP A 319 -8.15 10.76 7.77
C TRP A 319 -9.39 11.62 8.00
N GLY A 320 -9.72 11.87 9.28
CA GLY A 320 -10.90 12.66 9.65
C GLY A 320 -12.20 11.86 9.77
N VAL A 321 -12.20 10.57 9.39
CA VAL A 321 -13.26 9.64 9.81
C VAL A 321 -12.98 9.23 11.26
N PRO A 322 -13.89 9.46 12.21
CA PRO A 322 -13.71 9.01 13.59
C PRO A 322 -13.46 7.51 13.64
N ASP A 323 -12.37 7.12 14.29
CA ASP A 323 -11.97 5.75 14.48
C ASP A 323 -11.52 5.57 15.92
N ASP A 324 -12.19 4.70 16.66
CA ASP A 324 -11.91 4.45 18.08
C ASP A 324 -10.60 3.67 18.29
N ARG A 325 -9.93 3.27 17.21
CA ARG A 325 -8.68 2.52 17.20
C ARG A 325 -7.48 3.43 17.37
N GLU A 326 -6.46 2.94 18.06
CA GLU A 326 -5.18 3.63 18.18
C GLU A 326 -4.37 3.48 16.88
N LEU A 327 -4.00 4.61 16.26
CA LEU A 327 -3.21 4.62 15.04
C LEU A 327 -1.73 4.65 15.36
N VAL A 328 -0.97 3.73 14.77
CA VAL A 328 0.49 3.65 14.91
C VAL A 328 1.12 3.83 13.52
N ALA A 329 1.84 4.92 13.32
CA ALA A 329 2.53 5.17 12.06
C ALA A 329 3.75 4.26 11.88
N LEU A 330 3.93 3.80 10.65
CA LEU A 330 5.21 3.32 10.14
C LEU A 330 5.59 4.23 8.96
N PRO A 331 6.32 5.33 9.21
CA PRO A 331 6.60 6.34 8.20
C PRO A 331 7.55 5.82 7.12
N GLY A 332 7.62 6.55 6.01
CA GLY A 332 8.46 6.31 4.83
C GLY A 332 9.93 6.07 5.18
N TRP A 333 10.70 5.55 4.24
CA TRP A 333 12.13 5.36 4.48
C TRP A 333 12.87 6.69 4.28
N SER A 334 13.68 7.08 5.27
CA SER A 334 14.62 8.18 5.11
C SER A 334 15.69 7.83 4.08
N GLN A 335 16.27 8.84 3.44
CA GLN A 335 17.38 8.65 2.49
C GLN A 335 18.56 7.93 3.16
N GLU A 336 18.87 8.27 4.41
CA GLU A 336 19.95 7.65 5.19
C GLU A 336 19.67 6.16 5.43
N SER A 337 18.46 5.81 5.87
CA SER A 337 18.07 4.41 6.08
C SER A 337 18.14 3.59 4.78
N LEU A 338 17.76 4.18 3.65
CA LEU A 338 17.92 3.53 2.35
C LEU A 338 19.37 3.45 1.90
N LYS A 339 20.22 4.46 2.18
CA LYS A 339 21.66 4.39 1.90
C LYS A 339 22.29 3.24 2.66
N ASP A 340 22.00 3.12 3.95
CA ASP A 340 22.57 2.07 4.79
C ASP A 340 22.06 0.69 4.41
N MET A 341 20.79 0.57 4.04
CA MET A 341 20.23 -0.65 3.45
C MET A 341 20.91 -0.99 2.13
N ALA A 342 21.05 -0.04 1.21
CA ALA A 342 21.71 -0.23 -0.08
C ALA A 342 23.16 -0.68 0.08
N LYS A 343 23.90 -0.09 1.03
CA LYS A 343 25.26 -0.54 1.41
C LYS A 343 25.24 -1.98 1.92
N ALA A 344 24.32 -2.31 2.82
CA ALA A 344 24.21 -3.65 3.40
C ALA A 344 23.89 -4.73 2.35
N PHE A 345 23.20 -4.37 1.27
CA PHE A 345 22.90 -5.25 0.13
C PHE A 345 23.82 -5.06 -1.09
N ASN A 346 24.94 -4.31 -0.96
CA ASN A 346 25.90 -4.04 -2.02
C ASN A 346 25.29 -3.49 -3.33
N MET A 347 24.37 -2.53 -3.22
CA MET A 347 23.74 -1.88 -4.37
C MET A 347 24.59 -0.69 -4.85
N SER A 348 25.01 -0.68 -6.12
CA SER A 348 25.84 0.37 -6.72
C SER A 348 25.08 1.63 -7.14
N ASP A 349 23.78 1.51 -7.44
CA ASP A 349 23.02 2.55 -8.14
C ASP A 349 22.10 3.34 -7.20
N PHE A 350 22.58 3.65 -5.99
CA PHE A 350 21.76 4.26 -4.94
C PHE A 350 21.08 5.56 -5.39
N HIS A 351 21.86 6.51 -5.91
CA HIS A 351 21.37 7.85 -6.28
C HIS A 351 20.26 7.78 -7.32
N GLU A 352 20.45 6.92 -8.32
CA GLU A 352 19.49 6.73 -9.39
C GLU A 352 18.20 6.07 -8.89
N ARG A 353 18.32 4.99 -8.11
CA ARG A 353 17.16 4.33 -7.49
C ARG A 353 16.39 5.28 -6.58
N TYR A 354 17.08 6.09 -5.80
CA TYR A 354 16.46 7.05 -4.90
C TYR A 354 15.71 8.15 -5.68
N ALA A 355 16.31 8.69 -6.74
CA ALA A 355 15.69 9.73 -7.58
C ALA A 355 14.34 9.29 -8.18
N TYR A 356 14.22 8.02 -8.59
CA TYR A 356 12.96 7.48 -9.11
C TYR A 356 11.98 7.04 -8.01
N SER A 357 12.47 6.39 -6.95
CA SER A 357 11.61 5.78 -5.93
C SER A 357 11.14 6.74 -4.83
N GLY A 358 11.88 7.82 -4.55
CA GLY A 358 11.51 8.80 -3.54
C GLY A 358 11.29 8.20 -2.15
N GLY A 359 12.19 7.35 -1.67
CA GLY A 359 12.01 6.74 -0.34
C GLY A 359 11.04 5.56 -0.30
N ASN A 360 10.35 5.23 -1.40
CA ASN A 360 9.51 4.04 -1.47
C ASN A 360 10.41 2.79 -1.57
N ALA A 361 10.63 2.08 -0.47
CA ALA A 361 11.50 0.91 -0.42
C ALA A 361 11.06 -0.23 -1.37
N TRP A 362 9.75 -0.36 -1.65
CA TRP A 362 9.29 -1.37 -2.60
C TRP A 362 9.68 -1.02 -4.04
N LEU A 363 9.56 0.25 -4.44
CA LEU A 363 10.07 0.72 -5.73
C LEU A 363 11.60 0.68 -5.79
N PHE A 364 12.27 1.10 -4.72
CA PHE A 364 13.73 1.14 -4.63
C PHE A 364 14.38 -0.23 -4.87
N ASN A 365 13.76 -1.30 -4.37
CA ASN A 365 14.23 -2.68 -4.49
C ASN A 365 13.83 -3.38 -5.81
N ARG A 366 13.10 -2.71 -6.72
CA ARG A 366 12.79 -3.29 -8.04
C ARG A 366 14.00 -3.33 -8.96
N ASP A 367 13.87 -4.08 -10.05
CA ASP A 367 14.77 -3.91 -11.18
C ASP A 367 14.76 -2.43 -11.65
N LEU A 368 15.94 -1.91 -11.99
CA LEU A 368 16.11 -0.50 -12.29
C LEU A 368 15.39 -0.11 -13.60
N GLY A 369 15.36 -1.00 -14.60
CA GLY A 369 14.62 -0.78 -15.83
C GLY A 369 13.11 -0.74 -15.61
N ASP A 370 12.57 -1.69 -14.83
CA ASP A 370 11.15 -1.71 -14.47
C ASP A 370 10.75 -0.48 -13.60
N LEU A 371 11.62 -0.04 -12.69
CA LEU A 371 11.41 1.18 -11.91
C LEU A 371 11.24 2.41 -12.82
N LYS A 372 12.18 2.61 -13.74
CA LYS A 372 12.14 3.72 -14.71
C LYS A 372 10.88 3.69 -15.55
N MET A 373 10.60 2.54 -16.15
CA MET A 373 9.42 2.34 -17.00
C MET A 373 8.12 2.67 -16.26
N ARG A 374 7.97 2.23 -15.00
CA ARG A 374 6.76 2.53 -14.21
C ARG A 374 6.60 3.99 -13.90
N VAL A 375 7.66 4.65 -13.45
CA VAL A 375 7.61 6.08 -13.15
C VAL A 375 7.30 6.87 -14.43
N GLN A 376 7.90 6.51 -15.56
CA GLN A 376 7.71 7.17 -16.85
C GLN A 376 6.30 6.97 -17.43
N CYS A 377 5.78 5.74 -17.45
CA CYS A 377 4.47 5.43 -18.02
C CYS A 377 3.28 5.90 -17.18
N GLN A 378 3.50 6.35 -15.93
CA GLN A 378 2.43 6.85 -15.08
C GLN A 378 2.02 8.27 -15.47
N SER A 379 0.71 8.48 -15.62
CA SER A 379 0.10 9.80 -15.73
C SER A 379 0.19 10.49 -14.37
N VAL A 380 1.00 11.55 -14.30
CA VAL A 380 1.10 12.42 -13.13
C VAL A 380 -0.05 13.43 -13.21
N THR A 381 -1.07 13.28 -12.38
CA THR A 381 -2.19 14.23 -12.29
C THR A 381 -1.83 15.46 -11.46
N ALA A 382 -2.47 16.61 -11.72
CA ALA A 382 -2.19 17.90 -11.08
C ALA A 382 -2.53 17.95 -9.58
N ASP A 383 -3.43 17.10 -9.10
CA ASP A 383 -4.01 17.17 -7.75
C ASP A 383 -3.18 16.42 -6.67
N THR A 384 -1.86 16.29 -6.87
CA THR A 384 -1.09 15.18 -6.25
C THR A 384 0.26 15.45 -5.57
N PRO A 385 0.82 16.67 -5.39
CA PRO A 385 2.09 16.77 -4.67
C PRO A 385 1.99 16.65 -3.13
N VAL A 386 0.82 16.95 -2.54
CA VAL A 386 0.46 16.71 -1.14
C VAL A 386 -0.95 16.12 -1.18
N ALA A 387 -1.13 14.91 -0.67
CA ALA A 387 -2.46 14.33 -0.59
C ALA A 387 -3.25 15.09 0.49
N GLN A 388 -4.32 15.79 0.08
CA GLN A 388 -5.47 15.97 0.97
C GLN A 388 -5.98 14.57 1.42
N PRO A 389 -6.73 14.47 2.53
CA PRO A 389 -7.24 13.19 3.08
C PRO A 389 -7.92 12.23 2.08
N GLU A 390 -8.26 12.71 0.88
CA GLU A 390 -9.13 12.07 -0.10
C GLU A 390 -8.45 11.73 -1.44
N CYS A 391 -7.15 11.95 -1.63
CA CYS A 391 -6.54 11.68 -2.96
C CYS A 391 -6.35 10.17 -3.22
N HIS A 392 -6.77 9.71 -4.39
CA HIS A 392 -7.09 8.29 -4.67
C HIS A 392 -6.33 7.66 -5.84
N THR A 393 -5.37 8.36 -6.47
CA THR A 393 -4.88 8.00 -7.81
C THR A 393 -3.36 7.95 -8.02
N ILE A 394 -2.50 8.38 -7.07
CA ILE A 394 -1.03 8.19 -7.16
C ILE A 394 -0.43 7.70 -5.83
N ASP A 395 -1.09 6.71 -5.23
CA ASP A 395 -0.81 6.30 -3.85
C ASP A 395 0.57 5.63 -3.64
N PHE A 396 1.31 5.26 -4.69
CA PHE A 396 2.61 4.58 -4.59
C PHE A 396 3.82 5.53 -4.56
N LEU A 397 3.67 6.80 -4.91
CA LEU A 397 4.77 7.79 -4.96
C LEU A 397 4.77 8.75 -3.76
N HIS A 398 3.74 8.69 -2.92
CA HIS A 398 3.69 9.41 -1.65
C HIS A 398 4.36 8.63 -0.53
N SER A 399 5.23 9.31 0.19
CA SER A 399 5.79 8.84 1.46
C SER A 399 5.07 9.56 2.60
N LEU A 400 4.60 8.81 3.61
CA LEU A 400 4.11 9.38 4.86
C LEU A 400 5.30 9.72 5.74
N PHE A 401 5.34 10.92 6.29
CA PHE A 401 6.34 11.31 7.26
C PHE A 401 5.69 11.89 8.51
N ILE A 402 6.39 11.80 9.64
CA ILE A 402 5.92 12.36 10.91
C ILE A 402 6.22 13.87 10.91
N SER A 403 5.18 14.69 11.05
CA SER A 403 5.27 16.12 11.31
C SER A 403 5.07 16.39 12.81
N ASN A 404 5.63 17.47 13.34
CA ASN A 404 5.32 17.94 14.69
C ASN A 404 4.84 19.40 14.58
N ILE A 405 3.57 19.57 14.21
CA ILE A 405 2.94 20.88 13.95
C ILE A 405 2.36 21.49 15.24
N ASP A 406 2.41 20.81 16.39
CA ASP A 406 1.69 21.25 17.59
C ASP A 406 2.25 22.52 18.24
N SER A 407 3.41 23.02 17.83
CA SER A 407 3.82 24.39 18.20
C SER A 407 4.91 24.92 17.28
N VAL A 408 4.84 26.22 16.99
CA VAL A 408 5.88 27.01 16.30
C VAL A 408 7.23 27.00 17.05
N GLU A 409 7.31 26.36 18.23
CA GLU A 409 8.48 26.37 19.12
C GLU A 409 9.18 25.01 19.27
N ASN A 410 8.62 23.90 18.78
CA ASN A 410 9.23 22.57 18.94
C ASN A 410 9.89 22.10 17.64
N TYR A 411 11.16 22.50 17.46
CA TYR A 411 12.05 21.87 16.47
C TYR A 411 12.10 20.35 16.72
N VAL A 412 12.15 19.56 15.64
CA VAL A 412 12.49 18.14 15.75
C VAL A 412 13.96 18.05 16.12
N THR A 413 14.24 17.89 17.41
CA THR A 413 15.54 17.35 17.84
C THR A 413 15.56 15.85 17.51
N PRO A 414 16.75 15.25 17.28
CA PRO A 414 16.90 13.80 17.17
C PRO A 414 16.20 13.01 18.31
N ASP A 415 16.08 13.63 19.48
CA ASP A 415 15.38 13.07 20.65
C ASP A 415 13.87 12.86 20.43
N ASN A 416 13.23 13.65 19.56
CA ASN A 416 11.81 13.50 19.24
C ASN A 416 11.52 12.27 18.35
N TYR A 417 12.47 11.85 17.50
CA TYR A 417 12.33 10.62 16.69
C TYR A 417 12.55 9.33 17.51
N MET A 418 13.07 9.48 18.73
CA MET A 418 13.20 8.41 19.72
C MET A 418 12.02 8.33 20.68
N THR A 419 11.00 9.19 20.52
CA THR A 419 9.84 9.24 21.41
C THR A 419 8.65 8.47 20.81
N PRO A 420 8.22 7.35 21.42
CA PRO A 420 7.14 6.51 20.89
C PRO A 420 5.81 7.25 20.67
N LYS A 421 5.50 8.28 21.48
CA LYS A 421 4.26 9.05 21.37
C LYS A 421 4.10 9.78 20.03
N ASN A 422 5.19 10.12 19.34
CA ASN A 422 5.12 10.83 18.06
C ASN A 422 4.70 9.92 16.89
N TYR A 423 4.72 8.60 17.11
CA TYR A 423 4.19 7.61 16.18
C TYR A 423 2.69 7.35 16.42
N LEU A 424 2.07 8.01 17.40
CA LEU A 424 0.63 8.05 17.65
C LEU A 424 0.05 9.39 17.14
N ASN A 425 -1.20 9.36 16.65
CA ASN A 425 -2.04 10.43 16.08
C ASN A 425 -1.77 11.91 16.55
N PRO A 426 -2.05 13.01 15.77
CA PRO A 426 -2.41 13.15 14.35
C PRO A 426 -1.54 14.20 13.60
N MET A 427 -0.22 14.05 13.57
CA MET A 427 0.64 15.00 12.84
C MET A 427 1.51 14.26 11.83
N TRP A 428 0.92 13.84 10.71
CA TRP A 428 1.67 13.20 9.63
C TRP A 428 1.36 13.90 8.31
N MET A 429 2.32 13.89 7.38
CA MET A 429 2.15 14.48 6.05
C MET A 429 2.55 13.50 4.95
N TYR A 430 1.76 13.46 3.89
CA TYR A 430 2.11 12.76 2.65
C TYR A 430 2.84 13.71 1.72
N VAL A 431 4.07 13.35 1.35
CA VAL A 431 4.91 14.15 0.44
C VAL A 431 5.46 13.25 -0.67
N VAL A 432 5.51 13.77 -1.89
CA VAL A 432 6.23 13.13 -2.99
C VAL A 432 7.71 13.37 -2.82
N ALA A 433 8.48 12.28 -2.73
CA ALA A 433 9.91 12.34 -2.46
C ALA A 433 10.78 11.96 -3.68
N SER A 434 10.14 11.58 -4.79
CA SER A 434 10.82 11.25 -6.05
C SER A 434 11.13 12.53 -6.80
N SER A 435 12.41 12.86 -6.96
CA SER A 435 12.84 14.08 -7.65
C SER A 435 12.37 14.11 -9.11
N VAL A 436 12.40 12.96 -9.79
CA VAL A 436 11.88 12.80 -11.15
C VAL A 436 10.39 13.15 -11.23
N VAL A 437 9.60 12.72 -10.25
CA VAL A 437 8.16 12.99 -10.22
C VAL A 437 7.89 14.46 -9.85
N LEU A 438 8.64 15.02 -8.90
CA LEU A 438 8.54 16.43 -8.52
C LEU A 438 8.80 17.36 -9.71
N LYS A 439 9.83 17.08 -10.53
CA LYS A 439 10.11 17.84 -11.76
C LYS A 439 8.99 17.79 -12.79
N ARG A 440 8.30 16.64 -12.92
CA ARG A 440 7.13 16.50 -13.79
C ARG A 440 5.90 17.21 -13.23
N LEU A 441 5.72 17.21 -11.91
CA LEU A 441 4.64 17.93 -11.24
C LEU A 441 4.78 19.45 -11.37
N ALA A 442 5.98 19.99 -11.59
CA ALA A 442 6.19 21.43 -11.75
C ALA A 442 5.34 22.04 -12.88
N ALA A 443 5.08 21.29 -13.95
CA ALA A 443 4.24 21.76 -15.06
C ALA A 443 2.74 21.79 -14.70
N THR A 444 2.25 20.85 -13.90
CA THR A 444 0.82 20.58 -13.76
C THR A 444 0.24 20.94 -12.39
N ALA A 445 1.02 20.81 -11.32
CA ALA A 445 0.52 20.98 -9.97
C ALA A 445 0.44 22.43 -9.51
N GLN A 446 -0.32 22.72 -8.45
CA GLN A 446 -0.44 24.05 -7.89
C GLN A 446 0.81 24.47 -7.11
N LEU A 447 1.15 25.76 -7.15
CA LEU A 447 2.30 26.32 -6.41
C LEU A 447 2.22 26.01 -4.91
N ALA A 448 1.04 26.17 -4.31
CA ALA A 448 0.76 25.90 -2.89
C ALA A 448 1.24 24.52 -2.42
N THR A 449 1.33 23.55 -3.33
CA THR A 449 1.76 22.21 -2.97
C THR A 449 3.26 22.08 -2.74
N PHE A 450 4.08 22.79 -3.53
CA PHE A 450 5.53 22.84 -3.34
C PHE A 450 5.87 23.63 -2.09
N VAL A 451 5.14 24.73 -1.88
CA VAL A 451 5.15 25.55 -0.67
C VAL A 451 4.93 24.70 0.58
N MET A 452 3.83 23.93 0.64
CA MET A 452 3.53 23.07 1.78
C MET A 452 4.61 22.00 2.01
N ALA A 453 5.14 21.42 0.93
CA ALA A 453 6.20 20.41 1.02
C ALA A 453 7.53 20.98 1.55
N LEU A 454 7.90 22.21 1.18
CA LEU A 454 9.07 22.90 1.73
C LEU A 454 8.88 23.21 3.22
N HIS A 455 7.76 23.81 3.62
CA HIS A 455 7.44 24.08 5.02
C HIS A 455 7.47 22.82 5.88
N PHE A 456 7.02 21.70 5.32
CA PHE A 456 7.09 20.42 5.99
C PHE A 456 8.53 19.96 6.16
N ASP A 457 9.33 20.00 5.09
CA ASP A 457 10.66 19.42 5.13
C ASP A 457 11.58 20.16 6.09
N GLU A 458 11.51 21.49 6.12
CA GLU A 458 12.22 22.35 7.07
C GLU A 458 11.92 22.03 8.54
N ARG A 459 10.70 21.56 8.81
CA ARG A 459 10.22 21.20 10.16
C ARG A 459 10.32 19.71 10.45
N SER A 460 10.84 18.94 9.50
CA SER A 460 11.01 17.49 9.62
C SER A 460 12.49 17.14 9.71
N CYS A 461 12.79 15.92 10.13
CA CYS A 461 14.14 15.37 10.12
C CYS A 461 14.53 14.76 8.75
N ASN A 462 13.75 15.00 7.69
CA ASN A 462 13.97 14.43 6.35
C ASN A 462 14.61 15.41 5.35
N GLY A 463 15.59 16.22 5.77
CA GLY A 463 16.26 17.24 4.94
C GLY A 463 16.80 16.79 3.57
N SER A 464 16.83 15.47 3.30
CA SER A 464 17.01 14.89 1.97
C SER A 464 15.95 15.30 0.92
N LEU A 465 14.76 15.75 1.31
CA LEU A 465 13.73 16.20 0.39
C LEU A 465 13.88 17.67 0.02
N HIS A 466 14.49 18.46 0.90
CA HIS A 466 14.53 19.91 0.84
C HIS A 466 15.01 20.39 -0.52
N GLU A 467 16.14 19.85 -0.96
CA GLU A 467 16.78 20.24 -2.23
C GLU A 467 15.93 19.84 -3.44
N SER A 468 15.33 18.64 -3.44
CA SER A 468 14.52 18.16 -4.57
C SER A 468 13.19 18.92 -4.69
N VAL A 469 12.57 19.26 -3.55
CA VAL A 469 11.34 20.08 -3.52
C VAL A 469 11.67 21.52 -3.90
N PHE A 470 12.80 22.06 -3.43
CA PHE A 470 13.28 23.40 -3.77
C PHE A 470 13.53 23.54 -5.28
N GLU A 471 14.27 22.61 -5.87
CA GLU A 471 14.52 22.55 -7.31
C GLU A 471 13.19 22.54 -8.09
N ALA A 472 12.26 21.66 -7.71
CA ALA A 472 10.96 21.56 -8.36
C ALA A 472 10.09 22.82 -8.20
N MET A 473 10.19 23.52 -7.06
CA MET A 473 9.52 24.81 -6.86
C MET A 473 10.06 25.87 -7.82
N VAL A 474 11.38 25.94 -8.02
CA VAL A 474 11.98 26.88 -8.98
C VAL A 474 11.47 26.61 -10.39
N HIS A 475 11.40 25.33 -10.81
CA HIS A 475 10.79 24.97 -12.09
C HIS A 475 9.30 25.33 -12.16
N LYS A 476 8.55 25.16 -11.06
CA LYS A 476 7.13 25.54 -11.00
C LYS A 476 6.96 27.05 -11.21
N LEU A 477 7.81 27.86 -10.58
CA LEU A 477 7.82 29.31 -10.75
C LEU A 477 8.13 29.72 -12.20
N ALA A 478 9.03 29.00 -12.89
CA ALA A 478 9.29 29.22 -14.30
C ALA A 478 8.06 28.90 -15.18
N HIS A 479 7.39 27.77 -14.94
CA HIS A 479 6.16 27.37 -15.66
C HIS A 479 5.02 28.39 -15.56
N ILE A 480 4.90 29.09 -14.43
CA ILE A 480 3.86 30.10 -14.22
C ILE A 480 4.34 31.53 -14.51
N GLY A 481 5.59 31.70 -14.97
CA GLY A 481 6.22 32.99 -15.28
C GLY A 481 6.34 33.93 -14.08
N LEU A 482 6.52 33.38 -12.88
CA LEU A 482 6.75 34.13 -11.63
C LEU A 482 8.19 34.00 -11.11
N LEU A 483 9.08 33.31 -11.84
CA LEU A 483 10.48 33.19 -11.43
C LEU A 483 11.23 34.52 -11.65
N GLN A 484 11.71 35.09 -10.55
CA GLN A 484 12.56 36.29 -10.50
C GLN A 484 13.79 36.03 -9.65
N LEU A 485 14.97 36.06 -10.27
CA LEU A 485 16.25 35.80 -9.62
C LEU A 485 17.06 37.09 -9.55
N SER A 486 17.48 37.47 -8.35
CA SER A 486 18.54 38.46 -8.15
C SER A 486 19.88 37.74 -8.20
N ILE A 487 20.67 38.07 -9.22
CA ILE A 487 21.97 37.46 -9.50
C ILE A 487 23.08 38.42 -9.11
N THR A 488 24.02 37.90 -8.33
CA THR A 488 25.21 38.61 -7.84
C THR A 488 26.46 37.87 -8.29
N VAL A 489 27.29 38.53 -9.09
CA VAL A 489 28.54 37.96 -9.63
C VAL A 489 29.67 37.99 -8.60
N ASN A 490 29.68 38.99 -7.71
CA ASN A 490 30.64 39.16 -6.62
C ASN A 490 30.02 40.02 -5.52
N HIS A 491 30.36 39.81 -4.24
CA HIS A 491 29.83 40.59 -3.11
C HIS A 491 30.10 42.11 -3.20
N LEU A 492 31.00 42.54 -4.10
CA LEU A 492 31.45 43.92 -4.27
C LEU A 492 30.77 44.65 -5.45
N PHE A 493 30.03 43.96 -6.32
CA PHE A 493 29.40 44.53 -7.51
C PHE A 493 27.87 44.37 -7.47
N GLY A 494 27.16 45.28 -8.16
CA GLY A 494 25.70 45.36 -8.11
C GLY A 494 25.00 44.07 -8.53
N SER A 495 23.82 43.83 -7.94
CA SER A 495 22.94 42.73 -8.31
C SER A 495 22.13 43.08 -9.56
N GLU A 496 22.06 42.17 -10.52
CA GLU A 496 21.06 42.23 -11.59
C GLU A 496 19.81 41.43 -11.19
N VAL A 497 18.65 41.78 -11.73
CA VAL A 497 17.41 41.02 -11.53
C VAL A 497 16.97 40.44 -12.86
N VAL A 498 16.94 39.11 -12.95
CA VAL A 498 16.48 38.37 -14.12
C VAL A 498 15.08 37.85 -13.84
N THR A 499 14.14 38.14 -14.74
CA THR A 499 12.75 37.67 -14.66
C THR A 499 12.49 36.70 -15.79
N VAL A 500 11.90 35.55 -15.49
CA VAL A 500 11.39 34.62 -16.50
C VAL A 500 9.99 35.07 -16.94
N PRO A 501 9.82 35.53 -18.19
CA PRO A 501 8.51 35.96 -18.69
C PRO A 501 7.52 34.79 -18.75
N THR A 502 6.23 35.07 -18.55
CA THR A 502 5.14 34.08 -18.76
C THR A 502 5.04 33.57 -20.18
N THR A 503 5.61 34.29 -21.14
CA THR A 503 5.65 33.93 -22.57
C THR A 503 6.86 33.07 -22.94
N LEU A 504 7.81 32.85 -22.01
CA LEU A 504 9.01 32.08 -22.28
C LEU A 504 8.66 30.59 -22.37
N PRO A 505 9.03 29.88 -23.45
CA PRO A 505 8.74 28.46 -23.56
C PRO A 505 9.55 27.67 -22.53
N VAL A 506 8.86 26.79 -21.81
CA VAL A 506 9.47 25.85 -20.86
C VAL A 506 9.60 24.48 -21.52
N THR A 507 10.83 23.97 -21.68
CA THR A 507 11.13 22.74 -22.42
C THR A 507 11.68 21.64 -21.49
N THR A 508 11.05 20.46 -21.49
CA THR A 508 11.29 19.44 -20.44
C THR A 508 11.30 17.97 -20.88
N ASP A 509 11.04 17.67 -22.17
CA ASP A 509 10.72 16.30 -22.64
C ASP A 509 11.91 15.36 -22.85
N HIS A 510 13.11 15.76 -22.42
CA HIS A 510 14.34 14.99 -22.60
C HIS A 510 14.50 14.00 -21.45
N MET A 511 14.55 12.69 -21.78
CA MET A 511 14.50 11.60 -20.79
C MET A 511 15.83 10.86 -20.59
N THR A 512 16.90 11.23 -21.31
CA THR A 512 18.24 10.66 -21.16
C THR A 512 19.33 11.72 -21.29
N TRP A 513 20.54 11.39 -20.82
CA TRP A 513 21.74 12.22 -21.01
C TRP A 513 21.91 12.63 -22.46
N ASP A 514 21.86 11.66 -23.36
CA ASP A 514 22.07 11.87 -24.78
C ASP A 514 20.97 12.76 -25.39
N ASP A 515 19.71 12.58 -24.98
CA ASP A 515 18.60 13.42 -25.46
C ASP A 515 18.76 14.88 -25.00
N SER A 516 19.11 15.09 -23.73
CA SER A 516 19.36 16.44 -23.19
C SER A 516 20.56 17.10 -23.83
N PHE A 517 21.65 16.38 -23.94
CA PHE A 517 22.88 16.89 -24.52
C PHE A 517 22.67 17.27 -25.98
N LYS A 518 22.01 16.40 -26.75
CA LYS A 518 21.65 16.67 -28.14
C LYS A 518 20.75 17.90 -28.27
N PHE A 519 19.74 18.03 -27.41
CA PHE A 519 18.86 19.19 -27.43
C PHE A 519 19.63 20.49 -27.18
N LEU A 520 20.46 20.53 -26.12
CA LEU A 520 21.26 21.71 -25.79
C LEU A 520 22.24 22.07 -26.93
N ALA A 521 22.78 21.08 -27.62
CA ALA A 521 23.73 21.27 -28.72
C ALA A 521 23.09 21.77 -30.03
N ILE A 522 21.83 21.44 -30.29
CA ILE A 522 21.22 21.59 -31.63
C ILE A 522 19.89 22.37 -31.60
N ASP A 523 19.01 22.01 -30.67
CA ASP A 523 17.59 22.38 -30.71
C ASP A 523 17.23 23.50 -29.72
N ALA A 524 18.14 23.85 -28.80
CA ALA A 524 17.98 24.98 -27.89
C ALA A 524 17.82 26.30 -28.65
N THR A 525 17.00 27.21 -28.10
CA THR A 525 16.58 28.46 -28.74
C THR A 525 17.08 29.69 -27.97
N GLU A 526 17.11 30.84 -28.66
CA GLU A 526 17.51 32.16 -28.11
C GLU A 526 16.62 32.67 -26.95
N SER A 527 15.54 31.95 -26.63
CA SER A 527 14.58 32.34 -25.60
C SER A 527 13.89 31.08 -25.07
N MET A 528 14.36 30.54 -23.96
CA MET A 528 13.82 29.33 -23.34
C MET A 528 14.17 29.19 -21.86
N TYR A 529 13.36 28.43 -21.14
CA TYR A 529 13.73 27.82 -19.87
C TYR A 529 13.71 26.30 -20.03
N TRP A 530 14.87 25.66 -19.91
CA TRP A 530 15.02 24.23 -20.09
C TRP A 530 15.41 23.56 -18.79
N TYR A 531 14.82 22.39 -18.50
CA TYR A 531 15.32 21.52 -17.44
C TYR A 531 15.08 20.03 -17.78
N PRO A 532 15.95 19.12 -17.33
CA PRO A 532 15.83 17.70 -17.60
C PRO A 532 14.84 17.02 -16.65
N THR A 533 14.01 16.11 -17.17
CA THR A 533 13.00 15.38 -16.37
C THR A 533 13.42 13.96 -15.98
N TYR A 534 14.57 13.46 -16.44
CA TYR A 534 15.23 12.28 -15.85
C TYR A 534 16.18 12.72 -14.73
N LEU A 535 17.01 11.80 -14.25
CA LEU A 535 18.01 11.96 -13.19
C LEU A 535 18.62 13.37 -13.11
N PRO A 536 19.01 13.84 -11.90
CA PRO A 536 19.70 15.11 -11.77
C PRO A 536 20.87 15.16 -12.77
N PHE A 537 20.73 16.04 -13.75
CA PHE A 537 21.70 16.23 -14.81
C PHE A 537 22.97 16.75 -14.16
N PRO A 538 24.11 16.05 -14.32
CA PRO A 538 25.29 16.37 -13.56
C PRO A 538 25.67 17.84 -13.77
N VAL A 539 25.83 18.57 -12.67
CA VAL A 539 26.34 19.95 -12.58
C VAL A 539 25.39 21.07 -13.02
N VAL A 540 24.30 20.80 -13.74
CA VAL A 540 23.29 21.82 -14.11
C VAL A 540 21.88 21.27 -13.91
N ASP A 541 21.04 22.01 -13.19
CA ASP A 541 19.65 21.61 -12.97
C ASP A 541 18.69 22.26 -13.99
N SER A 542 19.03 23.45 -14.50
CA SER A 542 18.33 24.08 -15.63
C SER A 542 19.17 25.08 -16.42
N VAL A 543 18.73 25.39 -17.63
CA VAL A 543 19.33 26.40 -18.51
C VAL A 543 18.26 27.44 -18.84
N LEU A 544 18.56 28.70 -18.53
CA LEU A 544 17.74 29.85 -18.91
C LEU A 544 18.47 30.65 -20.00
N VAL A 545 17.83 30.85 -21.14
CA VAL A 545 18.29 31.76 -22.19
C VAL A 545 17.36 32.95 -22.21
N ASN A 546 17.87 34.10 -21.78
CA ASN A 546 17.09 35.33 -21.68
C ASN A 546 17.95 36.57 -21.86
N ASP A 547 17.46 37.54 -22.63
CA ASP A 547 18.09 38.84 -22.86
C ASP A 547 19.57 38.77 -23.30
N GLY A 548 19.89 37.83 -24.20
CA GLY A 548 21.26 37.67 -24.72
C GLY A 548 22.24 37.02 -23.75
N VAL A 549 21.76 36.43 -22.65
CA VAL A 549 22.57 35.74 -21.66
C VAL A 549 22.05 34.32 -21.44
N ILE A 550 22.97 33.37 -21.34
CA ILE A 550 22.72 31.97 -21.00
C ILE A 550 23.13 31.76 -19.55
N TYR A 551 22.16 31.38 -18.72
CA TYR A 551 22.35 31.08 -17.32
C TYR A 551 22.27 29.56 -17.11
N TYR A 552 23.39 28.96 -16.69
CA TYR A 552 23.41 27.61 -16.15
C TYR A 552 23.00 27.67 -14.69
N LEU A 553 21.81 27.20 -14.36
CA LEU A 553 21.28 27.26 -13.00
C LEU A 553 21.56 25.94 -12.28
N LYS A 554 22.17 26.04 -11.10
CA LYS A 554 22.36 24.95 -10.16
C LYS A 554 21.59 25.26 -8.88
N MET A 555 20.52 24.53 -8.60
CA MET A 555 19.74 24.68 -7.38
C MET A 555 20.40 23.84 -6.30
N THR A 556 20.82 24.48 -5.21
CA THR A 556 21.38 23.74 -4.08
C THR A 556 21.22 24.48 -2.77
N LEU A 557 21.25 23.70 -1.70
CA LEU A 557 21.21 24.14 -0.31
C LEU A 557 22.48 23.75 0.45
N ASP A 558 23.39 23.06 -0.24
CA ASP A 558 24.61 22.49 0.31
C ASP A 558 25.80 23.41 0.01
N GLU A 559 26.69 23.59 0.99
CA GLU A 559 27.85 24.49 0.89
C GLU A 559 29.00 23.88 0.08
N ASN A 560 29.08 22.55 -0.01
CA ASN A 560 30.23 21.84 -0.56
C ASN A 560 29.79 20.67 -1.43
N ARG A 561 29.73 20.89 -2.74
CA ARG A 561 29.63 19.79 -3.71
C ARG A 561 30.83 19.80 -4.64
N ASP A 562 31.48 18.65 -4.73
CA ASP A 562 32.38 18.32 -5.82
C ASP A 562 31.59 18.35 -7.13
N LEU A 563 31.64 19.48 -7.83
CA LEU A 563 31.05 19.63 -9.15
C LEU A 563 31.98 18.97 -10.18
N ASP A 564 31.40 18.13 -11.03
CA ASP A 564 32.09 17.46 -12.13
C ASP A 564 32.34 18.47 -13.27
N TRP A 565 33.32 19.35 -13.07
CA TRP A 565 33.62 20.44 -14.02
C TRP A 565 33.97 19.94 -15.42
N ALA A 566 34.48 18.71 -15.55
CA ALA A 566 34.72 18.10 -16.87
C ALA A 566 33.40 17.94 -17.66
N LYS A 567 32.36 17.40 -17.02
CA LYS A 567 31.03 17.31 -17.65
C LYS A 567 30.41 18.69 -17.89
N MET A 568 30.64 19.64 -16.99
CA MET A 568 30.16 21.01 -17.20
C MET A 568 30.83 21.65 -18.41
N GLN A 569 32.13 21.40 -18.62
CA GLN A 569 32.85 21.86 -19.81
C GLN A 569 32.29 21.23 -21.08
N ASP A 570 31.94 19.94 -21.06
CA ASP A 570 31.30 19.27 -22.21
C ASP A 570 29.95 19.91 -22.55
N ILE A 571 29.12 20.21 -21.54
CA ILE A 571 27.84 20.92 -21.71
C ILE A 571 28.10 22.33 -22.26
N HIS A 572 29.08 23.05 -21.72
CA HIS A 572 29.39 24.40 -22.15
C HIS A 572 29.85 24.42 -23.61
N ASN A 573 30.76 23.55 -24.00
CA ASN A 573 31.22 23.43 -25.39
C ASN A 573 30.04 23.16 -26.34
N ALA A 574 29.16 22.23 -25.97
CA ALA A 574 27.98 21.91 -26.77
C ALA A 574 27.02 23.10 -26.95
N VAL A 575 26.79 23.87 -25.89
CA VAL A 575 25.92 25.06 -25.92
C VAL A 575 26.59 26.22 -26.67
N SER A 576 27.90 26.41 -26.49
CA SER A 576 28.67 27.45 -27.18
C SER A 576 28.80 27.20 -28.69
N ASP A 577 28.87 25.93 -29.09
CA ASP A 577 28.90 25.52 -30.50
C ASP A 577 27.51 25.52 -31.15
N ASN A 578 26.44 25.67 -30.37
CA ASN A 578 25.08 25.69 -30.88
C ASN A 578 24.86 26.94 -31.77
N PRO A 579 24.49 26.76 -33.05
CA PRO A 579 24.33 27.88 -34.00
C PRO A 579 23.23 28.86 -33.61
N ASN A 580 22.23 28.42 -32.84
CA ASN A 580 21.12 29.28 -32.39
C ASN A 580 21.50 30.13 -31.17
N LEU A 581 22.62 29.85 -30.50
CA LEU A 581 23.00 30.47 -29.23
C LEU A 581 24.29 31.30 -29.35
N GLN A 582 24.73 31.56 -30.58
CA GLN A 582 25.92 32.36 -30.83
C GLN A 582 25.75 33.78 -30.25
N TYR A 583 26.86 34.36 -29.81
CA TYR A 583 26.94 35.74 -29.29
C TYR A 583 26.22 36.00 -27.95
N HIS A 584 25.87 34.95 -27.21
CA HIS A 584 25.35 35.09 -25.85
C HIS A 584 26.48 35.11 -24.82
N ASP A 585 26.29 35.87 -23.74
CA ASP A 585 27.13 35.79 -22.56
C ASP A 585 26.75 34.58 -21.71
N PHE A 586 27.69 34.02 -20.95
CA PHE A 586 27.46 32.85 -20.09
C PHE A 586 27.58 33.22 -18.62
N LYS A 587 26.72 32.65 -17.78
CA LYS A 587 26.82 32.73 -16.32
C LYS A 587 26.49 31.39 -15.69
N TYR A 588 27.32 30.94 -14.77
CA TYR A 588 27.01 29.78 -13.93
C TYR A 588 26.43 30.29 -12.61
N VAL A 589 25.16 30.01 -12.33
CA VAL A 589 24.42 30.59 -11.21
C VAL A 589 24.06 29.50 -10.21
N VAL A 590 24.62 29.60 -9.01
CA VAL A 590 24.18 28.80 -7.87
C VAL A 590 22.95 29.47 -7.27
N VAL A 591 21.80 28.82 -7.41
CA VAL A 591 20.50 29.30 -6.92
C VAL A 591 20.24 28.71 -5.53
N ALA A 592 20.17 29.58 -4.54
CA ALA A 592 19.93 29.22 -3.15
C ALA A 592 19.10 30.29 -2.41
N PRO A 593 18.46 29.96 -1.28
CA PRO A 593 17.81 30.94 -0.42
C PRO A 593 18.80 32.03 0.03
N ALA A 594 18.36 33.30 0.09
CA ALA A 594 19.23 34.40 0.52
C ALA A 594 19.61 34.38 2.00
N THR A 595 19.29 33.33 2.74
CA THR A 595 19.74 33.12 4.12
C THR A 595 20.68 31.90 4.22
N SER A 596 20.89 31.19 3.11
CA SER A 596 21.79 30.05 3.02
C SER A 596 23.28 30.46 3.15
N PRO A 597 24.10 29.67 3.85
CA PRO A 597 25.56 29.85 3.89
C PRO A 597 26.25 29.62 2.53
N SER A 598 25.56 29.06 1.53
CA SER A 598 26.02 28.96 0.14
C SER A 598 26.33 30.32 -0.53
N LYS A 599 26.03 31.44 0.12
CA LYS A 599 26.51 32.77 -0.28
C LYS A 599 28.03 32.86 -0.38
N ASP A 600 28.76 32.07 0.40
CA ASP A 600 30.22 32.09 0.44
C ASP A 600 30.88 31.35 -0.75
N ILE A 601 30.08 30.71 -1.62
CA ILE A 601 30.54 30.14 -2.90
C ILE A 601 30.90 31.27 -3.89
N VAL A 602 30.39 32.50 -3.66
CA VAL A 602 30.65 33.69 -4.48
C VAL A 602 32.10 34.17 -4.28
N GLY A 603 32.99 33.66 -5.13
CA GLY A 603 34.42 34.00 -5.11
C GLY A 603 35.34 32.85 -5.51
N GLN A 604 34.82 31.62 -5.62
CA GLN A 604 35.55 30.53 -6.26
C GLN A 604 35.52 30.70 -7.78
N GLU A 605 36.62 30.40 -8.47
CA GLU A 605 36.64 30.36 -9.93
C GLU A 605 35.72 29.24 -10.44
N CYS A 606 34.91 29.55 -11.45
CA CYS A 606 34.18 28.50 -12.16
C CYS A 606 35.21 27.57 -12.80
N GLY A 607 35.00 26.26 -12.72
CA GLY A 607 35.88 25.29 -13.40
C GLY A 607 35.72 25.27 -14.92
N VAL A 608 34.94 26.19 -15.49
CA VAL A 608 34.77 26.39 -16.93
C VAL A 608 35.40 27.71 -17.34
N ASP A 609 36.32 27.66 -18.29
CA ASP A 609 37.04 28.83 -18.77
C ASP A 609 36.09 29.88 -19.35
N GLY A 610 36.20 31.12 -18.87
CA GLY A 610 35.44 32.27 -19.38
C GLY A 610 34.00 32.39 -18.88
N VAL A 611 33.54 31.49 -18.02
CA VAL A 611 32.18 31.55 -17.44
C VAL A 611 32.26 32.05 -15.98
N PRO A 612 31.73 33.24 -15.65
CA PRO A 612 31.68 33.71 -14.27
C PRO A 612 30.71 32.87 -13.42
N MET A 613 31.14 32.52 -12.20
CA MET A 613 30.27 31.95 -11.18
C MET A 613 29.55 33.04 -10.41
N CYS A 614 28.23 32.90 -10.26
CA CYS A 614 27.33 33.87 -9.66
C CYS A 614 26.46 33.18 -8.61
N HIS A 615 25.90 33.96 -7.69
CA HIS A 615 24.86 33.51 -6.77
C HIS A 615 23.52 34.14 -7.13
N GLY A 616 22.49 33.31 -7.23
CA GLY A 616 21.11 33.70 -7.52
C GLY A 616 20.21 33.45 -6.32
N HIS A 617 19.32 34.39 -6.00
CA HIS A 617 18.27 34.18 -5.00
C HIS A 617 16.93 34.79 -5.46
N GLY A 618 15.82 34.27 -4.94
CA GLY A 618 14.48 34.74 -5.28
C GLY A 618 14.19 36.18 -4.83
N VAL A 619 13.51 36.99 -5.65
CA VAL A 619 13.08 38.37 -5.29
C VAL A 619 11.66 38.36 -4.72
N LYS A 620 11.41 39.12 -3.64
CA LYS A 620 10.17 39.12 -2.80
C LYS A 620 8.83 39.41 -3.53
N VAL A 621 8.81 39.78 -4.81
CA VAL A 621 7.60 40.27 -5.47
C VAL A 621 6.77 39.12 -6.05
N ALA A 622 5.64 38.83 -5.38
CA ALA A 622 4.56 37.90 -5.77
C ALA A 622 4.94 36.41 -5.96
N GLY A 623 4.80 35.63 -4.88
CA GLY A 623 4.99 34.16 -4.86
C GLY A 623 6.31 33.68 -4.27
N MET A 624 7.15 34.62 -3.80
CA MET A 624 8.55 34.42 -3.42
C MET A 624 8.88 34.70 -1.94
N GLU A 625 7.89 35.05 -1.10
CA GLU A 625 8.16 35.35 0.32
C GLU A 625 8.79 34.15 1.06
N GLU A 626 8.51 32.92 0.61
CA GLU A 626 8.95 31.69 1.25
C GLU A 626 10.35 31.24 0.83
N LEU A 627 10.78 31.57 -0.38
CA LEU A 627 12.15 31.34 -0.87
C LEU A 627 13.20 32.12 -0.05
N MET A 628 12.76 33.20 0.62
CA MET A 628 13.61 34.16 1.33
C MET A 628 13.53 34.08 2.86
N SER A 629 12.40 33.65 3.44
CA SER A 629 12.18 33.79 4.90
C SER A 629 12.61 32.61 5.77
N PHE A 630 13.29 31.59 5.25
CA PHE A 630 13.37 30.30 5.97
C PHE A 630 14.76 29.69 6.25
N VAL A 631 15.86 30.45 6.19
CA VAL A 631 17.16 30.03 6.79
C VAL A 631 17.65 30.97 7.90
N ALA A 632 16.89 32.04 8.25
CA ALA A 632 17.28 32.97 9.33
C ALA A 632 17.18 32.39 10.76
N LYS A 633 16.91 31.09 10.92
CA LYS A 633 16.90 30.37 12.20
C LYS A 633 17.50 28.95 12.08
N LEU A 634 18.66 28.84 11.43
CA LEU A 634 19.64 27.81 11.76
C LEU A 634 20.76 28.44 12.60
#